data_AF-A0A7C7MXJ2-F1
#
_entry.id   AF-A0A7C7MXJ2-F1
#
_cell.length_a   1.000
_cell.length_b   1.000
_cell.length_c   1.000
_cell.angle_alpha   90.00
_cell.angle_beta   90.00
_cell.angle_gamma   90.00
#
_symmetry.space_group_name_H-M   'P 1'
#
loop_
_entity.id
_entity.type
_entity.pdbx_description
1 polymer ?
#
loop_
_entity_poly.entity_id
_entity_poly.type
_entity_poly.pdbx_seq_one_letter_code
_entity_poly.pdbx_strand_id
1 'polypeptide(L)'
;MKFNTKIPKNLKQAYNEELKKYSSCLENKQFGGAWYHLERSHIIGQSYPIEHTYSHWLMLKFGFRQKDTKEVIGQIIRLLLGGWKSFINHVPRGNTGGANVPPLKRMPIPNDIEILLEIK
;
A
#
# COMPACT_ATOMS: atom_id res chain seq x y z
N MET A 1 -2.44 -20.89 11.84
CA MET A 1 -2.41 -19.71 10.94
C MET A 1 -1.08 -19.00 11.12
N LYS A 2 -0.41 -18.57 10.05
CA LYS A 2 0.79 -17.73 10.16
C LYS A 2 0.33 -16.28 10.27
N PHE A 3 0.67 -15.62 11.37
CA PHE A 3 0.41 -14.19 11.58
C PHE A 3 1.67 -13.42 11.21
N ASN A 4 1.55 -12.49 10.26
CA ASN A 4 2.66 -11.62 9.89
C ASN A 4 2.60 -10.38 10.79
N THR A 5 3.32 -10.42 11.90
CA THR A 5 3.36 -9.30 12.87
C THR A 5 4.49 -8.31 12.58
N LYS A 6 5.56 -8.78 11.94
CA LYS A 6 6.75 -7.99 11.63
C LYS A 6 7.18 -8.22 10.18
N ILE A 7 7.44 -7.12 9.48
CA ILE A 7 7.96 -7.15 8.12
C ILE A 7 9.45 -7.56 8.11
N PRO A 8 9.85 -8.50 7.22
CA PRO A 8 11.25 -8.84 6.95
C PRO A 8 12.10 -7.61 6.56
N LYS A 9 13.41 -7.69 6.83
CA LYS A 9 14.34 -6.57 6.62
C LYS A 9 14.39 -6.11 5.15
N ASN A 10 14.46 -7.04 4.21
CA ASN A 10 14.46 -6.76 2.76
C ASN A 10 13.17 -6.05 2.33
N LEU A 11 12.01 -6.54 2.76
CA LEU A 11 10.72 -5.92 2.45
C LEU A 11 10.58 -4.55 3.12
N LYS A 12 11.06 -4.38 4.35
CA LYS A 12 11.06 -3.07 5.03
C LYS A 12 11.92 -2.06 4.28
N GLN A 13 13.08 -2.47 3.78
CA GLN A 13 13.94 -1.61 2.99
C GLN A 13 13.23 -1.16 1.70
N ALA A 14 12.69 -2.10 0.93
CA ALA A 14 11.95 -1.79 -0.30
C ALA A 14 10.73 -0.89 -0.03
N TYR A 15 9.97 -1.18 1.03
CA TYR A 15 8.86 -0.34 1.48
C TYR A 15 9.30 1.10 1.75
N ASN A 16 10.38 1.27 2.51
CA ASN A 16 10.92 2.60 2.83
C ASN A 16 11.48 3.31 1.58
N GLU A 17 12.05 2.58 0.63
CA GLU A 17 12.52 3.14 -0.65
C GLU A 17 11.36 3.68 -1.49
N GLU A 18 10.24 2.95 -1.57
CA GLU A 18 9.03 3.45 -2.23
C GLU A 18 8.49 4.69 -1.52
N LEU A 19 8.50 4.74 -0.18
CA LEU A 19 8.09 5.95 0.54
C LEU A 19 9.02 7.15 0.33
N LYS A 20 10.34 6.93 0.18
CA LYS A 20 11.29 7.99 -0.17
C LYS A 20 10.99 8.55 -1.57
N LYS A 21 10.74 7.67 -2.54
CA LYS A 21 10.37 8.07 -3.91
C LYS A 21 9.04 8.81 -3.92
N TYR A 22 8.05 8.37 -3.15
CA TYR A 22 6.79 9.08 -2.94
C TYR A 22 7.01 10.51 -2.44
N SER A 23 7.80 10.69 -1.38
CA SER A 23 8.12 12.02 -0.84
C SER A 23 8.83 12.90 -1.88
N SER A 24 9.83 12.35 -2.58
CA SER A 24 10.54 13.09 -3.63
C SER A 24 9.61 13.50 -4.77
N CYS A 25 8.73 12.62 -5.25
CA CYS A 25 7.73 12.97 -6.26
C CYS A 25 6.77 14.06 -5.76
N LEU A 26 6.35 14.01 -4.49
CA LEU A 26 5.49 15.05 -3.91
C LEU A 26 6.16 16.42 -3.83
N GLU A 27 7.42 16.48 -3.41
CA GLU A 27 8.23 17.70 -3.37
C GLU A 27 8.36 18.32 -4.76
N ASN A 28 8.54 17.47 -5.78
CA ASN A 28 8.63 17.86 -7.19
C ASN A 28 7.26 18.04 -7.88
N LYS A 29 6.14 17.96 -7.14
CA LYS A 29 4.76 18.06 -7.66
C LYS A 29 4.42 17.02 -8.76
N GLN A 30 5.15 15.92 -8.80
CA GLN A 30 4.91 14.79 -9.71
C GLN A 30 3.85 13.85 -9.11
N PHE A 31 2.60 14.29 -9.12
CA PHE A 31 1.51 13.60 -8.42
C PHE A 31 1.26 12.17 -8.89
N GLY A 32 1.35 11.90 -10.20
CA GLY A 32 1.21 10.55 -10.74
C GLY A 32 2.31 9.59 -10.24
N GLY A 33 3.56 10.06 -10.20
CA GLY A 33 4.68 9.30 -9.64
C GLY A 33 4.54 9.08 -8.13
N ALA A 34 4.07 10.10 -7.40
CA ALA A 34 3.79 9.98 -5.98
C ALA A 34 2.72 8.90 -5.72
N TRP A 35 1.62 8.91 -6.46
CA TRP A 35 0.57 7.89 -6.34
C TRP A 35 1.10 6.49 -6.65
N TYR A 36 1.82 6.34 -7.76
CA TYR A 36 2.45 5.07 -8.15
C TYR A 36 3.31 4.46 -7.04
N HIS A 37 4.12 5.27 -6.35
CA HIS A 37 4.95 4.80 -5.25
C HIS A 37 4.14 4.45 -3.98
N LEU A 38 2.99 5.09 -3.73
CA LEU A 38 2.07 4.67 -2.67
C LEU A 38 1.41 3.32 -2.97
N GLU A 39 0.98 3.11 -4.21
CA GLU A 39 0.40 1.81 -4.62
C GLU A 39 1.41 0.68 -4.41
N ARG A 40 2.68 0.92 -4.74
CA ARG A 40 3.76 -0.04 -4.53
C ARG A 40 4.10 -0.27 -3.07
N SER A 41 4.15 0.78 -2.23
CA SER A 41 4.34 0.61 -0.79
C SER A 41 3.21 -0.21 -0.18
N HIS A 42 1.97 0.00 -0.65
CA HIS A 42 0.82 -0.79 -0.23
C HIS A 42 0.95 -2.26 -0.64
N ILE A 43 1.40 -2.59 -1.86
CA ILE A 43 1.62 -3.98 -2.30
C ILE A 43 2.72 -4.66 -1.46
N ILE A 44 3.83 -3.97 -1.19
CA ILE A 44 4.93 -4.52 -0.36
C ILE A 44 4.46 -4.75 1.08
N GLY A 45 3.74 -3.77 1.64
CA GLY A 45 3.22 -3.80 2.99
C GLY A 45 1.97 -4.65 3.17
N GLN A 46 1.38 -5.21 2.10
CA GLN A 46 0.02 -5.73 2.10
C GLN A 46 -0.22 -6.84 3.13
N SER A 47 0.79 -7.67 3.36
CA SER A 47 0.74 -8.77 4.33
C SER A 47 1.15 -8.35 5.75
N TYR A 48 1.47 -7.08 5.99
CA TYR A 48 2.00 -6.56 7.25
C TYR A 48 1.10 -5.41 7.76
N PRO A 49 0.34 -5.62 8.85
CA PRO A 49 -0.72 -4.70 9.27
C PRO A 49 -0.28 -3.25 9.49
N ILE A 50 0.92 -3.04 10.04
CA ILE A 50 1.44 -1.69 10.32
C ILE A 50 1.73 -0.96 9.00
N GLU A 51 2.52 -1.57 8.12
CA GLU A 51 2.88 -1.01 6.81
C GLU A 51 1.66 -0.83 5.89
N HIS A 52 0.74 -1.79 5.92
CA HIS A 52 -0.51 -1.72 5.16
C HIS A 52 -1.39 -0.55 5.61
N THR A 53 -1.63 -0.43 6.92
CA THR A 53 -2.42 0.67 7.50
C THR A 53 -1.75 2.01 7.25
N TYR A 54 -0.42 2.07 7.36
CA TYR A 54 0.32 3.30 7.10
C TYR A 54 0.26 3.72 5.62
N SER A 55 0.30 2.78 4.67
CA SER A 55 0.09 3.09 3.25
C SER A 55 -1.31 3.66 3.00
N HIS A 56 -2.36 3.08 3.59
CA HIS A 56 -3.72 3.63 3.51
C HIS A 56 -3.83 5.02 4.13
N TRP A 57 -3.15 5.26 5.25
CA TRP A 57 -3.08 6.59 5.86
C TRP A 57 -2.42 7.62 4.92
N LEU A 58 -1.33 7.25 4.24
CA LEU A 58 -0.69 8.12 3.27
C LEU A 58 -1.56 8.36 2.03
N MET A 59 -2.26 7.33 1.54
CA MET A 59 -3.24 7.46 0.46
C MET A 59 -4.39 8.41 0.86
N LEU A 60 -4.89 8.33 2.09
CA LEU A 60 -5.89 9.26 2.61
C LEU A 60 -5.38 10.71 2.59
N LYS A 61 -4.16 10.94 3.10
CA LYS A 61 -3.52 12.27 3.06
C LYS A 61 -3.34 12.77 1.63
N PHE A 62 -2.99 11.88 0.70
CA PHE A 62 -2.88 12.20 -0.72
C PHE A 62 -4.23 12.59 -1.32
N GLY A 63 -5.29 11.86 -1.02
CA GLY A 63 -6.67 12.18 -1.43
C GLY A 63 -7.08 13.58 -0.98
N PHE A 64 -6.81 13.95 0.28
CA PHE A 64 -7.05 15.31 0.77
C PHE A 64 -6.24 16.36 0.00
N ARG A 65 -4.96 16.09 -0.28
CA ARG A 65 -4.08 17.01 -1.02
C ARG A 65 -4.58 17.25 -2.45
N GLN A 66 -5.06 16.21 -3.12
CA GLN A 66 -5.58 16.28 -4.49
C GLN A 66 -7.04 16.70 -4.56
N LYS A 67 -7.72 16.90 -3.42
CA LYS A 67 -9.17 17.15 -3.32
C LYS A 67 -10.01 16.05 -3.97
N ASP A 68 -9.52 14.80 -3.93
CA ASP A 68 -10.25 13.63 -4.41
C ASP A 68 -11.12 13.07 -3.29
N THR A 69 -12.39 13.46 -3.31
CA THR A 69 -13.37 13.03 -2.29
C THR A 69 -13.69 11.54 -2.36
N LYS A 70 -13.63 10.93 -3.55
CA LYS A 70 -13.88 9.49 -3.72
C LYS A 70 -12.76 8.70 -3.05
N GLU A 71 -11.51 9.14 -3.26
CA GLU A 71 -10.35 8.53 -2.63
C GLU A 71 -10.39 8.69 -1.10
N VAL A 72 -10.69 9.90 -0.61
CA VAL A 72 -10.82 10.17 0.83
C VAL A 72 -11.83 9.23 1.50
N ILE A 73 -13.04 9.11 0.95
CA ILE A 73 -14.09 8.23 1.50
C ILE A 73 -13.64 6.76 1.44
N GLY A 74 -13.08 6.33 0.31
CA GLY A 74 -12.60 4.97 0.13
C GLY A 74 -11.51 4.58 1.14
N GLN A 75 -10.56 5.48 1.41
CA GLN A 75 -9.49 5.24 2.37
C GLN A 75 -9.99 5.25 3.83
N ILE A 76 -10.96 6.10 4.17
CA ILE A 76 -11.59 6.05 5.51
C ILE A 76 -12.24 4.67 5.73
N ILE A 77 -13.01 4.17 4.76
CA ILE A 77 -13.64 2.85 4.84
C ILE A 77 -12.56 1.75 4.97
N ARG A 78 -11.48 1.83 4.19
CA ARG A 78 -10.37 0.85 4.23
C ARG A 78 -9.61 0.88 5.57
N LEU A 79 -9.44 2.04 6.19
CA LEU A 79 -8.82 2.15 7.51
C LEU A 79 -9.72 1.59 8.62
N LEU A 80 -11.03 1.82 8.55
CA LEU A 80 -11.99 1.33 9.54
C LEU A 80 -12.28 -0.18 9.41
N LEU A 81 -12.39 -0.69 8.16
CA LEU A 81 -12.88 -2.05 7.89
C LEU A 81 -11.82 -2.99 7.29
N GLY A 82 -10.78 -2.45 6.65
CA GLY A 82 -9.79 -3.22 5.89
C GLY A 82 -8.67 -3.82 6.75
N GLY A 83 -8.30 -3.16 7.86
CA GLY A 83 -7.19 -3.60 8.72
C GLY A 83 -7.37 -4.98 9.32
N TRP A 84 -8.60 -5.40 9.64
CA TRP A 84 -8.88 -6.69 10.30
C TRP A 84 -8.60 -7.92 9.42
N LYS A 85 -8.68 -7.81 8.09
CA LYS A 85 -8.45 -8.94 7.18
C LYS A 85 -6.99 -9.15 6.79
N SER A 86 -6.12 -8.15 6.95
CA SER A 86 -4.69 -8.25 6.62
C SER A 86 -3.90 -9.15 7.60
N PHE A 87 -4.48 -9.53 8.75
CA PHE A 87 -3.90 -10.52 9.68
C PHE A 87 -4.05 -11.97 9.21
N ILE A 88 -4.94 -12.22 8.25
CA ILE A 88 -5.19 -13.54 7.69
C ILE A 88 -4.41 -13.61 6.38
N ASN A 89 -3.56 -14.63 6.21
CA ASN A 89 -2.71 -14.89 5.03
C ASN A 89 -3.45 -15.00 3.67
N HIS A 90 -4.71 -14.58 3.60
CA HIS A 90 -5.57 -14.50 2.42
C HIS A 90 -5.72 -13.06 1.92
N VAL A 91 -4.64 -12.29 1.96
CA VAL A 91 -4.60 -10.91 1.45
C VAL A 91 -4.65 -10.95 -0.09
N PRO A 92 -5.44 -10.08 -0.76
CA PRO A 92 -5.58 -10.08 -2.22
C PRO A 92 -4.32 -9.52 -2.88
N ARG A 93 -3.30 -10.36 -3.09
CA ARG A 93 -1.98 -9.96 -3.60
C ARG A 93 -2.06 -9.05 -4.83
N GLY A 94 -1.18 -8.04 -4.84
CA GLY A 94 -1.04 -7.08 -5.93
C GLY A 94 -2.09 -5.96 -5.96
N ASN A 95 -3.07 -5.97 -5.04
CA ASN A 95 -4.06 -4.89 -4.96
C ASN A 95 -3.35 -3.56 -4.67
N THR A 96 -3.62 -2.54 -5.49
CA THR A 96 -2.93 -1.24 -5.36
C THR A 96 -3.47 -0.37 -4.24
N GLY A 97 -4.63 -0.71 -3.66
CA GLY A 97 -5.16 -0.05 -2.47
C GLY A 97 -6.04 1.18 -2.73
N GLY A 98 -6.10 1.70 -3.97
CA GLY A 98 -6.94 2.85 -4.32
C GLY A 98 -8.46 2.59 -4.18
N ALA A 99 -9.23 3.67 -4.05
CA ALA A 99 -10.69 3.59 -3.91
C ALA A 99 -11.40 3.13 -5.19
N ASN A 100 -10.75 3.25 -6.35
CA ASN A 100 -11.20 2.74 -7.64
C ASN A 100 -11.00 1.21 -7.82
N VAL A 101 -10.33 0.54 -6.87
CA VAL A 101 -10.06 -0.89 -6.92
C VAL A 101 -10.90 -1.61 -5.86
N PRO A 102 -11.64 -2.68 -6.19
CA PRO A 102 -12.37 -3.46 -5.20
C PRO A 102 -11.40 -4.05 -4.14
N PRO A 103 -11.74 -4.01 -2.83
CA PRO A 103 -10.81 -4.39 -1.77
C PRO A 103 -10.28 -5.82 -1.84
N LEU A 104 -11.06 -6.76 -2.40
CA LEU A 104 -10.71 -8.18 -2.52
C LEU A 104 -10.18 -8.58 -3.90
N LYS A 105 -10.02 -7.62 -4.82
CA LYS A 105 -9.53 -7.90 -6.18
C LYS A 105 -8.05 -8.26 -6.12
N ARG A 106 -7.69 -9.46 -6.60
CA ARG A 106 -6.30 -9.84 -6.88
C ARG A 106 -5.85 -9.18 -8.17
N MET A 107 -4.60 -8.76 -8.21
CA MET A 107 -4.01 -8.06 -9.35
C MET A 107 -2.58 -8.58 -9.59
N PRO A 108 -2.02 -8.43 -10.80
CA PRO A 108 -0.63 -8.75 -11.05
C PRO A 108 0.30 -7.98 -10.10
N ILE A 109 1.30 -8.65 -9.55
CA ILE A 109 2.34 -8.03 -8.74
C ILE A 109 3.42 -7.52 -9.70
N PRO A 110 3.95 -6.30 -9.54
CA PRO A 110 5.12 -5.86 -10.29
C PRO A 110 6.29 -6.85 -10.10
N ASN A 111 6.93 -7.30 -11.17
CA ASN A 111 7.96 -8.35 -11.14
C ASN A 111 9.07 -8.08 -10.11
N ASP A 112 9.49 -6.83 -9.96
CA ASP A 112 10.51 -6.43 -9.00
C ASP A 112 10.06 -6.62 -7.54
N ILE A 113 8.77 -6.43 -7.25
CA ILE A 113 8.17 -6.70 -5.94
C ILE A 113 7.93 -8.19 -5.74
N GLU A 114 7.54 -8.91 -6.80
CA GLU A 114 7.31 -10.37 -6.73
C GLU A 114 8.60 -11.10 -6.31
N ILE A 115 9.73 -10.77 -6.93
CA ILE A 115 11.04 -11.31 -6.56
C ILE A 115 11.36 -11.05 -5.07
N LEU A 116 11.06 -9.85 -4.57
CA LEU A 116 11.29 -9.50 -3.17
C LEU A 116 10.43 -10.33 -2.19
N LEU A 117 9.20 -10.68 -2.58
CA LEU A 117 8.26 -11.46 -1.78
C LEU A 117 8.61 -12.96 -1.75
N GLU A 118 9.32 -13.45 -2.76
CA GLU A 118 9.78 -14.84 -2.84
C GLU A 118 11.06 -15.10 -2.03
N ILE A 119 11.90 -14.07 -1.84
CA ILE A 119 13.07 -14.10 -0.97
C ILE A 119 12.59 -14.12 0.50
N LYS A 120 12.44 -15.34 1.05
CA LYS A 120 12.08 -15.59 2.46
C LYS A 120 13.27 -15.61 3.39
#